data_AF-A0AAW2QSH7-F1
#
_entry.id   AF-A0AAW2QSH7-F1
#
_cell.length_a   1.000
_cell.length_b   1.000
_cell.length_c   1.000
_cell.angle_alpha   90.00
_cell.angle_beta   90.00
_cell.angle_gamma   90.00
#
_symmetry.space_group_name_H-M   'P 1'
#
loop_
_entity.id
_entity.type
_entity.pdbx_description
1 polymer ?
#
loop_
_entity_poly.entity_id
_entity_poly.type
_entity_poly.pdbx_seq_one_letter_code
_entity_poly.pdbx_strand_id
1 'polypeptide(L)'
;MAMEIQLLSKLLVSLVFVGVLRLFFRVYNGVVAAPRRLRTALSKQGLSGPPPTFLLGNILDMKKARDVAAKAPTVNGPPASHNCGAALLPFFDEWRKKYGT
;
A
#
# COMPACT_ATOMS: atom_id res chain seq x y z
N MET A 1 2.08 -17.43 48.72
CA MET A 1 3.32 -17.09 48.00
C MET A 1 3.52 -17.88 46.70
N ALA A 2 3.94 -19.15 46.69
CA ALA A 2 4.26 -19.86 45.42
C ALA A 2 3.06 -19.98 44.43
N MET A 3 1.87 -20.32 44.94
CA MET A 3 0.65 -20.42 44.14
C MET A 3 0.20 -19.06 43.57
N GLU A 4 0.38 -17.97 44.32
CA GLU A 4 0.04 -16.61 43.87
C GLU A 4 0.99 -16.13 42.77
N ILE A 5 2.28 -16.44 42.89
CA ILE A 5 3.29 -16.14 41.86
C ILE A 5 2.96 -16.88 40.56
N GLN A 6 2.51 -18.15 40.64
CA GLN A 6 2.07 -18.92 39.47
C GLN A 6 0.78 -18.37 38.83
N LEU A 7 -0.15 -17.85 39.63
CA LEU A 7 -1.37 -17.24 39.11
C LEU A 7 -1.06 -15.90 38.42
N LEU A 8 -0.25 -15.05 39.06
CA LEU A 8 0.19 -13.77 38.50
C LEU A 8 0.95 -13.95 37.18
N SER A 9 1.84 -14.95 37.09
CA SER A 9 2.58 -15.21 35.85
C SER A 9 1.65 -15.62 34.70
N LYS A 10 0.65 -16.48 34.96
CA LYS A 10 -0.35 -16.86 33.95
C LYS A 10 -1.19 -15.67 33.48
N LEU A 11 -1.59 -14.78 34.40
CA LEU A 11 -2.34 -13.58 34.06
C LEU A 11 -1.51 -12.62 33.19
N LEU A 12 -0.24 -12.41 33.53
CA LEU A 12 0.67 -11.59 32.74
C LEU A 12 0.87 -12.17 31.33
N VAL A 13 1.11 -13.47 31.22
CA VAL A 13 1.25 -14.15 29.91
C VAL A 13 -0.03 -14.01 29.09
N SER A 14 -1.19 -14.22 29.70
CA SER A 14 -2.49 -14.04 29.04
C SER A 14 -2.68 -12.60 28.55
N LEU A 15 -2.32 -11.59 29.36
CA LEU A 15 -2.45 -10.19 29.01
C LEU A 15 -1.54 -9.83 27.82
N VAL A 16 -0.29 -10.28 27.85
CA VAL A 16 0.66 -10.10 26.74
C VAL A 16 0.12 -10.76 25.48
N PHE A 17 -0.40 -11.98 25.57
CA PHE A 17 -0.96 -12.70 24.44
C PHE A 17 -2.15 -11.96 23.79
N VAL A 18 -3.09 -11.47 24.60
CA VAL A 18 -4.20 -10.65 24.10
C VAL A 18 -3.69 -9.36 23.45
N GLY A 19 -2.69 -8.71 24.05
CA GLY A 19 -2.05 -7.52 23.49
C GLY A 19 -1.44 -7.77 22.10
N VAL A 20 -0.71 -8.88 21.97
CA VAL A 20 -0.09 -9.32 20.71
C VAL A 20 -1.15 -9.62 19.65
N LEU A 21 -2.20 -10.38 19.99
CA LEU A 21 -3.30 -10.65 19.05
C LEU A 21 -3.97 -9.36 18.59
N ARG A 22 -4.26 -8.43 19.50
CA ARG A 22 -4.85 -7.13 19.16
C ARG A 22 -3.97 -6.34 18.21
N LEU A 23 -2.65 -6.34 18.42
CA LEU A 23 -1.70 -5.71 17.52
C LEU A 23 -1.73 -6.36 16.13
N PHE A 24 -1.70 -7.69 16.05
CA PHE A 24 -1.81 -8.42 14.79
C PHE A 24 -3.09 -8.04 14.02
N PHE A 25 -4.26 -8.01 14.68
CA PHE A 25 -5.51 -7.60 14.03
C PHE A 25 -5.47 -6.15 13.53
N ARG A 26 -4.88 -5.23 14.31
CA ARG A 26 -4.73 -3.83 13.88
C ARG A 26 -3.86 -3.72 12.63
N VAL A 27 -2.72 -4.40 12.62
CA VAL A 27 -1.79 -4.39 11.48
C VAL A 27 -2.46 -5.02 10.26
N TYR A 28 -3.09 -6.19 10.41
CA TYR A 28 -3.81 -6.84 9.31
C TYR A 28 -4.91 -5.95 8.72
N ASN A 29 -5.70 -5.30 9.57
CA ASN A 29 -6.77 -4.44 9.10
C ASN A 29 -6.25 -3.24 8.31
N GLY A 30 -5.16 -2.61 8.78
CA GLY A 30 -4.55 -1.47 8.11
C GLY A 30 -3.84 -1.82 6.80
N VAL A 31 -3.13 -2.95 6.77
CA VAL A 31 -2.24 -3.30 5.64
C VAL A 31 -2.93 -4.20 4.60
N VAL A 32 -3.95 -4.97 4.99
CA VAL A 32 -4.60 -5.95 4.11
C VAL A 32 -6.08 -5.62 3.90
N ALA A 33 -6.86 -5.56 4.98
CA ALA A 33 -8.32 -5.48 4.86
C ALA A 33 -8.80 -4.15 4.26
N ALA A 34 -8.30 -3.02 4.76
CA ALA A 34 -8.70 -1.69 4.28
C ALA A 34 -8.27 -1.45 2.81
N PRO A 35 -7.01 -1.71 2.40
CA PRO A 35 -6.61 -1.58 1.00
C PRO A 35 -7.41 -2.49 0.05
N ARG A 36 -7.70 -3.72 0.47
CA ARG A 36 -8.51 -4.66 -0.34
C ARG A 36 -9.92 -4.13 -0.58
N ARG A 37 -10.57 -3.56 0.45
CA ARG A 37 -11.90 -2.94 0.32
C ARG A 37 -11.89 -1.77 -0.67
N LEU A 38 -10.92 -0.86 -0.53
CA LEU A 38 -10.77 0.28 -1.45
C LEU A 38 -10.53 -0.20 -2.89
N ARG A 39 -9.64 -1.18 -3.09
CA ARG A 39 -9.37 -1.74 -4.41
C ARG A 39 -10.60 -2.37 -5.04
N THR A 40 -11.40 -3.11 -4.27
CA THR A 40 -12.66 -3.67 -4.79
C THR A 40 -13.63 -2.57 -5.20
N ALA A 41 -13.72 -1.47 -4.45
CA ALA A 41 -14.57 -0.34 -4.83
C ALA A 41 -14.08 0.34 -6.12
N LEU A 42 -12.78 0.61 -6.24
CA LEU A 42 -12.17 1.18 -7.44
C LEU A 42 -12.31 0.27 -8.67
N SER A 43 -12.08 -1.03 -8.50
CA SER A 43 -12.22 -1.99 -9.61
C SER A 43 -13.65 -2.07 -10.14
N LYS A 44 -14.67 -1.85 -9.29
CA LYS A 44 -16.07 -1.77 -9.74
C LYS A 44 -16.35 -0.53 -10.60
N GLN A 45 -15.51 0.49 -10.51
CA GLN A 45 -15.56 1.71 -11.33
C GLN A 45 -14.69 1.61 -12.59
N GLY A 46 -14.14 0.43 -12.91
CA GLY A 46 -13.21 0.25 -14.04
C GLY A 46 -11.76 0.63 -13.74
N LEU A 47 -11.43 0.91 -12.46
CA LEU A 47 -10.09 1.27 -12.00
C LEU A 47 -9.41 0.08 -11.31
N SER A 48 -9.14 -0.99 -12.06
CA SER A 48 -8.59 -2.24 -11.48
C SER A 48 -7.13 -2.09 -11.02
N GLY A 49 -6.33 -1.32 -11.76
CA GLY A 49 -4.92 -1.03 -11.45
C GLY A 49 -4.01 -2.27 -11.35
N PRO A 50 -2.71 -2.07 -11.05
CA PRO A 50 -1.77 -3.17 -10.89
C PRO A 50 -2.07 -4.02 -9.63
N PRO A 51 -1.73 -5.32 -9.66
CA PRO A 51 -1.81 -6.16 -8.47
C PRO A 51 -0.81 -5.70 -7.39
N PRO A 52 -1.23 -5.55 -6.11
CA PRO A 52 -0.38 -5.09 -5.03
C PRO A 52 0.62 -6.15 -4.60
N THR A 53 1.83 -5.71 -4.28
CA THR A 53 2.84 -6.52 -3.58
C THR A 53 2.55 -6.54 -2.08
N PHE A 54 2.95 -7.62 -1.39
CA PHE A 54 2.77 -7.76 0.06
C PHE A 54 3.38 -6.58 0.84
N LEU A 55 2.62 -6.05 1.81
CA LEU A 55 2.92 -4.89 2.67
C LEU A 55 3.06 -3.52 1.95
N LEU A 56 3.83 -3.44 0.87
CA LEU A 56 4.15 -2.17 0.20
C LEU A 56 3.17 -1.80 -0.93
N GLY A 57 2.31 -2.73 -1.35
CA GLY A 57 1.44 -2.51 -2.51
C GLY A 57 2.25 -2.24 -3.79
N ASN A 58 1.99 -1.10 -4.44
CA ASN A 58 2.65 -0.70 -5.69
C ASN A 58 3.69 0.41 -5.49
N ILE A 59 4.07 0.72 -4.25
CA ILE A 59 4.97 1.85 -3.94
C ILE A 59 6.32 1.70 -4.64
N LEU A 60 6.87 0.48 -4.70
CA LEU A 60 8.15 0.23 -5.34
C LEU A 60 8.10 0.50 -6.85
N ASP A 61 7.02 0.10 -7.53
CA ASP A 61 6.82 0.37 -8.95
C ASP A 61 6.65 1.87 -9.22
N MET A 62 5.88 2.56 -8.37
CA MET A 62 5.69 4.01 -8.45
C MET A 62 7.01 4.75 -8.24
N LYS A 63 7.84 4.31 -7.28
CA LYS A 63 9.17 4.86 -7.04
C LYS A 63 10.07 4.65 -8.25
N LYS A 64 10.12 3.43 -8.79
CA LYS A 64 10.90 3.11 -9.99
C LYS A 64 10.50 4.00 -11.17
N ALA A 65 9.20 4.18 -11.42
CA ALA A 65 8.70 5.05 -12.48
C ALA A 65 9.11 6.53 -12.26
N ARG A 66 9.06 7.01 -11.01
CA ARG A 66 9.55 8.35 -10.67
C ARG A 66 11.06 8.50 -10.86
N ASP A 67 11.85 7.51 -10.45
CA ASP A 67 13.31 7.53 -10.61
C ASP A 67 13.70 7.53 -12.09
N VAL A 68 12.97 6.80 -12.94
CA VAL A 68 13.14 6.82 -14.39
C VAL A 68 12.77 8.19 -14.96
N ALA A 69 11.64 8.76 -14.55
CA ALA A 69 11.20 10.07 -15.02
C ALA A 69 12.15 11.21 -14.60
N ALA A 70 12.72 11.13 -13.40
CA ALA A 70 13.69 12.11 -12.90
C ALA A 70 15.02 12.10 -13.69
N LYS A 71 15.35 10.98 -14.34
CA LYS A 71 16.52 10.84 -15.21
C LYS A 71 16.24 11.20 -16.67
N ALA A 72 14.97 11.45 -17.02
CA ALA A 72 14.61 11.81 -18.38
C ALA A 72 15.19 13.19 -18.72
N PRO A 73 15.72 13.38 -19.94
CA PRO A 73 16.26 14.66 -20.36
C PRO A 73 15.17 15.73 -20.32
N THR A 74 15.52 16.88 -19.76
CA THR A 74 14.63 18.05 -19.73
C THR A 74 14.42 18.54 -21.16
N VAL A 75 13.18 18.56 -21.63
CA VAL A 75 12.85 19.14 -22.93
C VAL A 75 12.81 20.66 -22.77
N ASN A 76 13.72 21.35 -23.46
CA ASN A 76 13.74 22.80 -23.50
C ASN A 76 12.70 23.29 -24.51
N GLY A 77 11.74 24.10 -24.05
CA GLY A 77 10.67 24.67 -24.87
C GLY A 77 9.26 24.37 -24.34
N PRO A 78 8.22 24.93 -24.97
CA PRO A 78 6.84 24.64 -24.60
C PRO A 78 6.55 23.13 -24.67
N PRO A 79 5.81 22.55 -23.72
CA PRO A 79 5.45 21.14 -23.76
C PRO A 79 4.70 20.81 -25.06
N ALA A 80 5.10 19.74 -25.75
CA ALA A 80 4.40 19.26 -26.94
C ALA A 80 2.95 18.80 -26.64
N SER A 81 2.62 18.53 -25.38
CA SER A 81 1.27 18.21 -24.93
C SER A 81 1.05 18.65 -23.49
N HIS A 82 -0.20 19.00 -23.15
CA HIS A 82 -0.63 19.30 -21.78
C HIS A 82 -0.98 18.03 -21.01
N ASN A 83 -0.15 16.99 -21.09
CA ASN A 83 -0.35 15.75 -20.33
C ASN A 83 0.13 15.92 -18.89
N CYS A 84 -0.66 16.64 -18.10
CA CYS A 84 -0.39 16.86 -16.68
C CYS A 84 -0.38 15.54 -15.89
N GLY A 85 -1.12 14.53 -16.35
CA GLY A 85 -1.18 13.21 -15.71
C GLY A 85 0.17 12.51 -15.70
N ALA A 86 0.82 12.40 -16.85
CA ALA A 86 2.16 11.83 -16.96
C ALA A 86 3.23 12.67 -16.23
N ALA A 87 3.06 13.99 -16.19
CA ALA A 87 3.97 14.88 -15.47
C ALA A 87 3.91 14.66 -13.94
N LEU A 88 2.71 14.49 -13.37
CA LEU A 88 2.52 14.29 -11.92
C LEU A 88 2.72 12.83 -11.50
N LEU A 89 2.32 11.89 -12.37
CA LEU A 89 2.30 10.46 -12.12
C LEU A 89 2.94 9.75 -13.33
N PRO A 90 4.27 9.58 -13.34
CA PRO A 90 4.98 9.05 -14.51
C PRO A 90 4.57 7.64 -14.97
N PHE A 91 3.88 6.89 -14.11
CA PHE A 91 3.34 5.55 -14.39
C PHE A 91 1.89 5.58 -14.93
N PHE A 92 1.21 6.74 -14.91
CA PHE A 92 -0.23 6.84 -15.13
C PHE A 92 -0.66 6.34 -16.51
N ASP A 93 0.00 6.79 -17.57
CA ASP A 93 -0.37 6.41 -18.94
C ASP A 93 -0.16 4.93 -19.21
N GLU A 94 0.95 4.36 -18.73
CA GLU A 94 1.23 2.95 -18.87
C GLU A 94 0.19 2.11 -18.12
N TRP A 95 -0.14 2.49 -16.88
CA TRP A 95 -1.11 1.76 -16.08
C TRP A 95 -2.53 1.90 -16.61
N ARG A 96 -2.90 3.07 -17.13
CA ARG A 96 -4.18 3.27 -17.81
C ARG A 96 -4.29 2.38 -19.05
N LYS A 97 -3.23 2.25 -19.85
CA LYS A 97 -3.23 1.37 -21.03
C LYS A 97 -3.32 -0.11 -20.65
N LYS A 98 -2.66 -0.53 -19.57
CA LYS A 98 -2.60 -1.95 -19.15
C LYS A 98 -3.79 -2.40 -18.31
N TYR A 99 -4.33 -1.51 -17.49
CA TYR A 99 -5.31 -1.84 -16.45
C TYR A 99 -6.59 -0.98 -16.52
N GLY A 100 -6.66 -0.03 -17.44
CA GLY A 100 -7.91 0.65 -17.79
C GLY A 100 -8.81 -0.33 -18.53
N THR A 101 -10.07 -0.39 -18.11
CA THR A 101 -11.10 -1.18 -18.79
C THR A 101 -11.82 -0.32 -19.81
#